data_AF-A0A015MVQ4-F1
#
_entry.id   AF-A0A015MVQ4-F1
#
_cell.length_a   1.000
_cell.length_b   1.000
_cell.length_c   1.000
_cell.angle_alpha   90.00
_cell.angle_beta   90.00
_cell.angle_gamma   90.00
#
_symmetry.space_group_name_H-M   'P 1'
#
loop_
_entity.id
_entity.type
_entity.pdbx_description
1 polymer ?
#
loop_
_entity_poly.entity_id
_entity_poly.type
_entity_poly.pdbx_seq_one_letter_code
_entity_poly.pdbx_strand_id
1 'polypeptide(L)'
;MIIDVDLMVHPYLRRSDDTDKTSEEIINNVAKLLPRLHVMVIGPGLSRDNMMLECAKGIIAKAKEKDLPLVIDADGLYLIQNHPEIIKGYPNAILTPNVAEFKRLCEEMKINFEDNHKDKMAGLLSQAFDGVTIVQKGQYDLISNGNEVFKVDNEGGLKRCGGQGDILTGLIATFMALGSAYHNKLWQHDNLISPSEVPMLASYAACTLTRECSRSAFKKFGRSVQTSDMINEIGPSFKKLYERSELVENDNKL
;
A
#
# COMPACT_ATOMS: atom_id res chain seq x y z
N MET A 1 23.99 -5.14 7.26
CA MET A 1 24.22 -4.83 5.83
C MET A 1 23.33 -3.66 5.51
N ILE A 2 23.90 -2.48 5.25
CA ILE A 2 23.12 -1.32 4.79
C ILE A 2 22.89 -1.55 3.30
N ILE A 3 21.62 -1.74 2.92
CA ILE A 3 21.22 -2.09 1.55
C ILE A 3 21.22 -0.84 0.66
N ASP A 4 20.96 0.33 1.26
CA ASP A 4 20.93 1.64 0.61
C ASP A 4 21.25 2.72 1.65
N VAL A 5 22.09 3.69 1.27
CA VAL A 5 22.54 4.79 2.15
C VAL A 5 21.52 5.94 2.24
N ASP A 6 20.58 6.01 1.29
CA ASP A 6 19.54 7.04 1.27
C ASP A 6 18.36 6.68 2.21
N LEU A 7 18.30 5.44 2.69
CA LEU A 7 17.27 4.99 3.63
C LEU A 7 17.57 5.42 5.07
N MET A 8 16.65 6.21 5.65
CA MET A 8 16.63 6.48 7.08
C MET A 8 16.04 5.29 7.85
N VAL A 9 16.91 4.47 8.45
CA VAL A 9 16.51 3.26 9.21
C VAL A 9 16.47 3.54 10.71
N HIS A 10 15.30 3.30 11.33
CA HIS A 10 15.10 3.41 12.77
C HIS A 10 14.92 2.02 13.41
N PRO A 11 15.96 1.43 14.05
CA PRO A 11 15.92 0.06 14.55
C PRO A 11 15.23 -0.04 15.93
N TYR A 12 14.01 0.50 16.04
CA TYR A 12 13.22 0.50 17.28
C TYR A 12 12.48 -0.82 17.53
N LEU A 13 12.07 -1.50 16.46
CA LEU A 13 11.40 -2.80 16.53
C LEU A 13 12.46 -3.90 16.58
N ARG A 14 12.40 -4.74 17.61
CA ARG A 14 13.21 -5.95 17.77
C ARG A 14 12.30 -7.10 18.19
N ARG A 15 12.72 -8.33 17.94
CA ARG A 15 11.97 -9.52 18.37
C ARG A 15 12.06 -9.71 19.89
N SER A 16 11.14 -10.50 20.40
CA SER A 16 10.96 -10.80 21.83
C SER A 16 12.20 -11.41 22.50
N ASP A 17 13.08 -12.05 21.73
CA ASP A 17 14.36 -12.62 22.15
C ASP A 17 15.52 -11.61 22.18
N ASP A 18 15.33 -10.39 21.68
CA ASP A 18 16.40 -9.45 21.31
C ASP A 18 16.31 -8.08 22.02
N THR A 19 15.40 -7.91 22.98
CA THR A 19 15.21 -6.64 23.68
C THR A 19 14.62 -6.77 25.10
N ASP A 20 15.20 -6.02 26.06
CA ASP A 20 14.64 -5.84 27.41
C ASP A 20 13.51 -4.78 27.47
N LYS A 21 13.03 -4.33 26.30
CA LYS A 21 12.09 -3.20 26.21
C LYS A 21 10.66 -3.70 26.16
N THR A 22 9.77 -2.99 26.82
CA THR A 22 8.34 -3.30 26.76
C THR A 22 7.77 -2.86 25.40
N SER A 23 6.65 -3.49 25.00
CA SER A 23 5.91 -3.07 23.81
C SER A 23 5.52 -1.59 23.86
N GLU A 24 5.14 -1.09 25.04
CA GLU A 24 4.77 0.31 25.26
C GLU A 24 5.93 1.29 25.00
N GLU A 25 7.15 0.95 25.45
CA GLU A 25 8.34 1.76 25.16
C GLU A 25 8.64 1.82 23.65
N ILE A 26 8.50 0.70 22.96
CA ILE A 26 8.70 0.62 21.51
C ILE A 26 7.66 1.47 20.78
N ILE A 27 6.37 1.30 21.13
CA ILE A 27 5.26 2.08 20.58
C ILE A 27 5.52 3.58 20.76
N ASN A 28 5.90 4.01 21.97
CA ASN A 28 6.17 5.42 22.27
C ASN A 28 7.38 5.97 21.50
N ASN A 29 8.40 5.16 21.23
CA ASN A 29 9.53 5.58 20.42
C ASN A 29 9.16 5.75 18.94
N VAL A 30 8.37 4.82 18.38
CA VAL A 30 7.86 4.96 17.01
C VAL A 30 6.87 6.13 16.90
N ALA A 31 6.04 6.36 17.93
CA ALA A 31 5.07 7.44 17.96
C ALA A 31 5.70 8.84 17.80
N LYS A 32 6.95 9.02 18.24
CA LYS A 32 7.72 10.26 18.06
C LYS A 32 8.06 10.54 16.59
N LEU A 33 8.10 9.52 15.74
CA LEU A 33 8.36 9.66 14.30
C LEU A 33 7.10 10.02 13.51
N LEU A 34 5.91 9.59 13.98
CA LEU A 34 4.65 9.74 13.24
C LEU A 34 4.38 11.17 12.72
N PRO A 35 4.65 12.26 13.48
CA PRO A 35 4.45 13.63 12.97
C PRO A 35 5.30 14.01 11.77
N ARG A 36 6.35 13.23 11.45
CA ARG A 36 7.28 13.47 10.35
C ARG A 36 6.93 12.63 9.11
N LEU A 37 5.91 11.77 9.20
CA LEU A 37 5.49 10.88 8.14
C LEU A 37 4.22 11.41 7.49
N HIS A 38 4.12 11.25 6.17
CA HIS A 38 2.88 11.52 5.43
C HIS A 38 2.00 10.29 5.32
N VAL A 39 2.60 9.09 5.31
CA VAL A 39 1.93 7.79 5.15
C VAL A 39 2.76 6.74 5.90
N MET A 40 2.11 5.71 6.43
CA MET A 40 2.78 4.58 7.06
C MET A 40 2.42 3.27 6.34
N VAL A 41 3.43 2.49 5.98
CA VAL A 41 3.26 1.13 5.45
C VAL A 41 3.47 0.13 6.57
N ILE A 42 2.53 -0.81 6.75
CA ILE A 42 2.62 -1.90 7.72
C ILE A 42 2.60 -3.24 6.98
N GLY A 43 3.58 -4.10 7.25
CA GLY A 43 3.54 -5.47 6.74
C GLY A 43 4.87 -6.03 6.29
N PRO A 44 5.60 -5.36 5.36
CA PRO A 44 6.87 -5.87 4.85
C PRO A 44 7.86 -6.15 6.00
N GLY A 45 8.17 -7.43 6.20
CA GLY A 45 9.09 -7.87 7.26
C GLY A 45 8.57 -7.74 8.70
N LEU A 46 7.25 -7.52 8.93
CA LEU A 46 6.70 -7.36 10.28
C LEU A 46 6.84 -8.62 11.13
N SER A 47 6.81 -9.80 10.50
CA SER A 47 6.74 -11.13 11.14
C SER A 47 5.42 -11.38 11.89
N ARG A 48 5.28 -12.58 12.44
CA ARG A 48 4.11 -13.01 13.23
C ARG A 48 4.45 -13.28 14.70
N ASP A 49 5.57 -12.74 15.16
CA ASP A 49 5.91 -12.76 16.58
C ASP A 49 4.88 -11.93 17.38
N ASN A 50 4.44 -12.46 18.52
CA ASN A 50 3.37 -11.84 19.31
C ASN A 50 3.74 -10.42 19.75
N MET A 51 4.98 -10.19 20.18
CA MET A 51 5.41 -8.85 20.62
C MET A 51 5.41 -7.86 19.45
N MET A 52 5.87 -8.29 18.27
CA MET A 52 5.83 -7.48 17.05
C MET A 52 4.40 -7.12 16.63
N LEU A 53 3.47 -8.07 16.70
CA LEU A 53 2.07 -7.85 16.40
C LEU A 53 1.42 -6.88 17.40
N GLU A 54 1.69 -7.02 18.70
CA GLU A 54 1.21 -6.08 19.73
C GLU A 54 1.78 -4.67 19.55
N CYS A 55 3.07 -4.55 19.20
CA CYS A 55 3.66 -3.26 18.85
C CYS A 55 2.97 -2.64 17.63
N ALA A 56 2.73 -3.42 16.57
CA ALA A 56 2.05 -2.95 15.38
C ALA A 56 0.62 -2.47 15.67
N LYS A 57 -0.14 -3.17 16.52
CA LYS A 57 -1.47 -2.73 16.99
C LYS A 57 -1.40 -1.35 17.64
N GLY A 58 -0.50 -1.18 18.61
CA GLY A 58 -0.34 0.09 19.32
C GLY A 58 0.12 1.23 18.41
N ILE A 59 1.04 0.95 17.48
CA ILE A 59 1.53 1.92 16.49
C ILE A 59 0.41 2.33 15.53
N ILE A 60 -0.42 1.39 15.05
CA ILE A 60 -1.57 1.70 14.20
C ILE A 60 -2.57 2.58 14.96
N ALA A 61 -2.85 2.28 16.23
CA ALA A 61 -3.73 3.11 17.05
C ALA A 61 -3.19 4.56 17.15
N LYS A 62 -1.90 4.74 17.42
CA LYS A 62 -1.25 6.06 17.47
C LYS A 62 -1.22 6.79 16.13
N ALA A 63 -1.12 6.07 15.03
CA ALA A 63 -1.20 6.64 13.68
C ALA A 63 -2.61 7.12 13.35
N LYS A 64 -3.66 6.35 13.71
CA LYS A 64 -5.06 6.74 13.55
C LYS A 64 -5.44 7.97 14.38
N GLU A 65 -4.91 8.11 15.61
CA GLU A 65 -5.07 9.32 16.43
C GLU A 65 -4.58 10.60 15.72
N LYS A 66 -3.67 10.46 14.74
CA LYS A 66 -3.10 11.55 13.95
C LYS A 66 -3.66 11.65 12.53
N ASP A 67 -4.68 10.85 12.21
CA ASP A 67 -5.24 10.73 10.86
C ASP A 67 -4.19 10.40 9.79
N LEU A 68 -3.15 9.64 10.18
CA LEU A 68 -2.07 9.26 9.26
C LEU A 68 -2.56 8.17 8.30
N PRO A 69 -2.45 8.36 6.97
CA PRO A 69 -2.78 7.32 6.01
C PRO A 69 -1.97 6.04 6.21
N LEU A 70 -2.63 4.89 6.02
CA LEU A 70 -2.07 3.57 6.25
C LEU A 70 -2.15 2.69 5.00
N VAL A 71 -1.07 2.01 4.66
CA VAL A 71 -1.06 0.95 3.63
C VAL A 71 -0.67 -0.35 4.32
N ILE A 72 -1.51 -1.37 4.22
CA ILE A 72 -1.35 -2.63 4.95
C ILE A 72 -1.20 -3.78 3.97
N ASP A 73 -0.07 -4.50 4.05
CA ASP A 73 0.26 -5.65 3.21
C ASP A 73 0.80 -6.82 4.03
N ALA A 74 0.97 -7.98 3.39
CA ALA A 74 1.66 -9.15 3.94
C ALA A 74 1.26 -9.50 5.40
N ASP A 75 2.21 -9.53 6.35
CA ASP A 75 1.91 -9.86 7.75
C ASP A 75 1.08 -8.78 8.47
N GLY A 76 1.01 -7.55 7.94
CA GLY A 76 0.04 -6.55 8.37
C GLY A 76 -1.38 -6.99 8.07
N LEU A 77 -1.63 -7.63 6.92
CA LEU A 77 -2.94 -8.21 6.61
C LEU A 77 -3.26 -9.41 7.49
N TYR A 78 -2.25 -10.18 7.91
CA TYR A 78 -2.45 -11.22 8.92
C TYR A 78 -2.90 -10.62 10.25
N LEU A 79 -2.31 -9.50 10.69
CA LEU A 79 -2.78 -8.79 11.87
C LEU A 79 -4.25 -8.35 11.73
N ILE A 80 -4.60 -7.71 10.61
CA ILE A 80 -5.97 -7.23 10.35
C ILE A 80 -6.96 -8.38 10.22
N GLN A 81 -6.55 -9.53 9.67
CA GLN A 81 -7.40 -10.72 9.63
C GLN A 81 -7.76 -11.17 11.05
N ASN A 82 -6.81 -11.19 11.99
CA ASN A 82 -7.13 -11.64 13.36
C ASN A 82 -7.80 -10.54 14.21
N HIS A 83 -7.67 -9.28 13.79
CA HIS A 83 -8.19 -8.11 14.51
C HIS A 83 -8.78 -7.06 13.54
N PRO A 84 -9.90 -7.36 12.86
CA PRO A 84 -10.49 -6.47 11.86
C PRO A 84 -10.84 -5.07 12.41
N GLU A 85 -11.18 -5.00 13.70
CA GLU A 85 -11.54 -3.78 14.42
C GLU A 85 -10.45 -2.71 14.43
N ILE A 86 -9.18 -3.08 14.23
CA ILE A 86 -8.06 -2.14 14.25
C ILE A 86 -8.23 -1.07 13.17
N ILE A 87 -8.71 -1.44 11.99
CA ILE A 87 -8.82 -0.54 10.83
C ILE A 87 -10.24 -0.34 10.33
N LYS A 88 -11.22 -1.08 10.85
CA LYS A 88 -12.61 -0.94 10.45
C LYS A 88 -13.08 0.50 10.65
N GLY A 89 -13.74 1.06 9.62
CA GLY A 89 -14.23 2.44 9.62
C GLY A 89 -13.13 3.50 9.48
N TYR A 90 -11.90 3.12 9.10
CA TYR A 90 -10.81 4.07 8.87
C TYR A 90 -10.60 4.29 7.36
N PRO A 91 -11.18 5.34 6.75
CA PRO A 91 -11.18 5.53 5.30
C PRO A 91 -9.78 5.78 4.72
N ASN A 92 -8.84 6.24 5.56
CA ASN A 92 -7.45 6.48 5.19
C ASN A 92 -6.57 5.21 5.23
N ALA A 93 -7.15 4.02 5.43
CA ALA A 93 -6.46 2.74 5.27
C ALA A 93 -6.69 2.13 3.87
N ILE A 94 -5.63 1.52 3.36
CA ILE A 94 -5.64 0.70 2.14
C ILE A 94 -5.12 -0.69 2.50
N LEU A 95 -5.89 -1.73 2.20
CA LEU A 95 -5.45 -3.12 2.30
C LEU A 95 -5.04 -3.63 0.92
N THR A 96 -3.89 -4.30 0.79
CA THR A 96 -3.39 -4.80 -0.49
C THR A 96 -3.34 -6.32 -0.58
N PRO A 97 -4.42 -7.08 -0.30
CA PRO A 97 -4.34 -8.54 -0.25
C PRO A 97 -4.08 -9.19 -1.61
N ASN A 98 -3.21 -10.19 -1.62
CA ASN A 98 -3.13 -11.14 -2.71
C ASN A 98 -4.33 -12.11 -2.71
N VAL A 99 -4.47 -12.94 -3.75
CA VAL A 99 -5.60 -13.89 -3.88
C VAL A 99 -5.84 -14.75 -2.62
N ALA A 100 -4.79 -15.23 -1.97
CA ALA A 100 -4.91 -16.08 -0.79
C ALA A 100 -5.25 -15.25 0.48
N GLU A 101 -4.60 -14.10 0.67
CA GLU A 101 -4.90 -13.17 1.77
C GLU A 101 -6.34 -12.63 1.66
N PHE A 102 -6.78 -12.32 0.45
CA PHE A 102 -8.12 -11.80 0.18
C PHE A 102 -9.20 -12.81 0.54
N LYS A 103 -8.99 -14.09 0.18
CA LYS A 103 -9.90 -15.17 0.54
C LYS A 103 -10.04 -15.29 2.06
N ARG A 104 -8.92 -15.24 2.80
CA ARG A 104 -8.91 -15.32 4.26
C ARG A 104 -9.63 -14.15 4.91
N LEU A 105 -9.44 -12.92 4.41
CA LEU A 105 -10.17 -11.75 4.88
C LEU A 105 -11.68 -11.88 4.62
N CYS A 106 -12.09 -12.40 3.46
CA CYS A 106 -13.50 -12.66 3.18
C CYS A 106 -14.10 -13.71 4.13
N GLU A 107 -13.38 -14.82 4.37
CA GLU A 107 -13.80 -15.87 5.31
C GLU A 107 -13.99 -15.31 6.72
N GLU A 108 -13.03 -14.51 7.21
CA GLU A 108 -13.12 -13.86 8.52
C GLU A 108 -14.33 -12.90 8.61
N MET A 109 -14.52 -12.09 7.57
CA MET A 109 -15.62 -11.13 7.49
C MET A 109 -16.97 -11.79 7.13
N LYS A 110 -17.02 -13.13 7.08
CA LYS A 110 -18.21 -13.94 6.76
C LYS A 110 -18.84 -13.60 5.41
N ILE A 111 -18.01 -13.25 4.44
CA ILE A 111 -18.42 -12.96 3.06
C ILE A 111 -18.34 -14.26 2.26
N ASN A 112 -19.46 -14.68 1.68
CA ASN A 112 -19.49 -15.89 0.87
C ASN A 112 -18.72 -15.70 -0.44
N PHE A 113 -17.65 -16.47 -0.64
CA PHE A 113 -16.78 -16.42 -1.82
C PHE A 113 -17.29 -17.31 -2.97
N GLU A 114 -18.32 -18.14 -2.75
CA GLU A 114 -18.78 -19.14 -3.72
C GLU A 114 -19.73 -18.59 -4.79
N ASP A 115 -20.29 -17.39 -4.59
CA ASP A 115 -21.13 -16.75 -5.60
C ASP A 115 -20.27 -16.18 -6.74
N ASN A 116 -20.67 -16.44 -7.99
CA ASN A 116 -19.99 -16.15 -9.26
C ASN A 116 -19.69 -14.65 -9.55
N HIS A 117 -19.69 -13.77 -8.55
CA HIS A 117 -19.48 -12.33 -8.67
C HIS A 117 -18.09 -11.89 -8.19
N LYS A 118 -17.03 -12.53 -8.71
CA LYS A 118 -15.63 -12.19 -8.36
C LYS A 118 -15.32 -10.69 -8.46
N ASP A 119 -15.90 -10.00 -9.44
CA ASP A 119 -15.71 -8.56 -9.66
C ASP A 119 -16.36 -7.66 -8.60
N LYS A 120 -17.29 -8.19 -7.79
CA LYS A 120 -17.95 -7.45 -6.70
C LYS A 120 -17.30 -7.69 -5.34
N MET A 121 -16.43 -8.69 -5.23
CA MET A 121 -15.90 -9.14 -3.94
C MET A 121 -15.08 -8.06 -3.24
N ALA A 122 -14.27 -7.30 -3.97
CA ALA A 122 -13.49 -6.19 -3.40
C ALA A 122 -14.41 -5.15 -2.75
N GLY A 123 -15.53 -4.82 -3.38
CA GLY A 123 -16.54 -3.91 -2.84
C GLY A 123 -17.23 -4.46 -1.60
N LEU A 124 -17.63 -5.73 -1.61
CA LEU A 124 -18.24 -6.38 -0.43
C LEU A 124 -17.27 -6.41 0.75
N LEU A 125 -15.98 -6.70 0.50
CA LEU A 125 -14.97 -6.70 1.55
C LEU A 125 -14.75 -5.29 2.12
N SER A 126 -14.68 -4.28 1.24
CA SER A 126 -14.56 -2.88 1.66
C SER A 126 -15.76 -2.42 2.49
N GLN A 127 -16.99 -2.78 2.08
CA GLN A 127 -18.21 -2.52 2.86
C GLN A 127 -18.18 -3.21 4.23
N ALA A 128 -17.70 -4.45 4.31
CA ALA A 128 -17.57 -5.16 5.57
C ALA A 128 -16.56 -4.49 6.52
N PHE A 129 -15.53 -3.86 5.96
CA PHE A 129 -14.58 -3.00 6.67
C PHE A 129 -15.03 -1.54 6.84
N ASP A 130 -16.27 -1.21 6.49
CA ASP A 130 -16.86 0.11 6.65
C ASP A 130 -16.11 1.21 5.88
N GLY A 131 -15.86 0.97 4.58
CA GLY A 131 -15.33 1.95 3.64
C GLY A 131 -13.80 1.99 3.50
N VAL A 132 -13.08 1.05 4.12
CA VAL A 132 -11.63 0.89 3.94
C VAL A 132 -11.33 0.49 2.49
N THR A 133 -10.34 1.12 1.86
CA THR A 133 -10.01 0.81 0.46
C THR A 133 -9.34 -0.56 0.35
N ILE A 134 -9.81 -1.39 -0.57
CA ILE A 134 -9.30 -2.74 -0.82
C ILE A 134 -8.68 -2.80 -2.21
N VAL A 135 -7.42 -3.20 -2.30
CA VAL A 135 -6.69 -3.52 -3.55
C VAL A 135 -6.54 -5.03 -3.64
N GLN A 136 -7.50 -5.69 -4.27
CA GLN A 136 -7.47 -7.13 -4.53
C GLN A 136 -6.51 -7.42 -5.69
N LYS A 137 -5.31 -7.91 -5.36
CA LYS A 137 -4.26 -8.23 -6.35
C LYS A 137 -4.59 -9.53 -7.07
N GLY A 138 -4.48 -9.54 -8.39
CA GLY A 138 -4.85 -10.70 -9.21
C GLY A 138 -4.31 -10.64 -10.65
N GLN A 139 -4.96 -11.39 -11.56
CA GLN A 139 -4.68 -11.29 -13.00
C GLN A 139 -4.89 -9.84 -13.48
N TYR A 140 -6.01 -9.26 -13.08
CA TYR A 140 -6.26 -7.83 -13.01
C TYR A 140 -6.38 -7.45 -11.52
N ASP A 141 -6.10 -6.19 -11.19
CA ASP A 141 -6.30 -5.69 -9.83
C ASP A 141 -7.67 -5.03 -9.74
N LEU A 142 -8.42 -5.33 -8.69
CA LEU A 142 -9.69 -4.68 -8.38
C LEU A 142 -9.49 -3.78 -7.16
N ILE A 143 -9.92 -2.54 -7.27
CA ILE A 143 -9.74 -1.51 -6.25
C ILE A 143 -11.13 -1.02 -5.86
N SER A 144 -11.47 -1.03 -4.58
CA SER A 144 -12.78 -0.59 -4.14
C SER A 144 -12.78 0.04 -2.75
N ASN A 145 -13.58 1.09 -2.59
CA ASN A 145 -13.95 1.73 -1.32
C ASN A 145 -15.36 1.32 -0.85
N GLY A 146 -15.93 0.28 -1.47
CA GLY A 146 -17.26 -0.24 -1.14
C GLY A 146 -18.39 0.37 -1.95
N ASN A 147 -18.19 1.53 -2.58
CA ASN A 147 -19.19 2.19 -3.41
C ASN A 147 -18.90 2.02 -4.91
N GLU A 148 -17.63 2.12 -5.28
CA GLU A 148 -17.14 2.02 -6.65
C GLU A 148 -16.05 0.94 -6.75
N VAL A 149 -15.84 0.44 -7.97
CA VAL A 149 -14.80 -0.56 -8.26
C VAL A 149 -14.03 -0.10 -9.48
N PHE A 150 -12.72 0.13 -9.31
CA PHE A 150 -11.80 0.33 -10.43
C PHE A 150 -11.13 -0.99 -10.77
N LYS A 151 -10.96 -1.22 -12.07
CA LYS A 151 -10.24 -2.37 -12.60
C LYS A 151 -8.96 -1.89 -13.29
N VAL A 152 -7.84 -2.46 -12.89
CA VAL A 152 -6.55 -2.27 -13.56
C VAL A 152 -6.21 -3.56 -14.29
N ASP A 153 -6.38 -3.54 -15.62
CA ASP A 153 -6.14 -4.66 -16.51
C ASP A 153 -4.96 -4.43 -17.46
N ASN A 154 -4.15 -3.40 -17.19
CA ASN A 154 -2.89 -3.17 -17.90
C ASN A 154 -2.03 -4.44 -17.91
N GLU A 155 -1.42 -4.69 -19.06
CA GLU A 155 -0.49 -5.80 -19.25
C GLU A 155 0.71 -5.66 -18.31
N GLY A 156 0.95 -6.69 -17.49
CA GLY A 156 2.14 -6.81 -16.65
C GLY A 156 3.23 -7.68 -17.29
N GLY A 157 4.33 -7.90 -16.57
CA GLY A 157 5.31 -8.92 -16.95
C GLY A 157 4.75 -10.33 -16.77
N LEU A 158 5.23 -11.29 -17.56
CA LEU A 158 4.80 -12.70 -17.47
C LEU A 158 5.46 -13.44 -16.28
N LYS A 159 6.43 -12.81 -15.61
CA LYS A 159 7.12 -13.33 -14.43
C LYS A 159 6.68 -12.55 -13.20
N ARG A 160 6.23 -13.27 -12.18
CA ARG A 160 6.00 -12.71 -10.84
C ARG A 160 7.31 -12.70 -10.05
N CYS A 161 7.75 -11.53 -9.62
CA CYS A 161 8.87 -11.38 -8.68
C CYS A 161 8.35 -11.40 -7.25
N GLY A 162 9.12 -11.95 -6.31
CA GLY A 162 8.70 -12.09 -4.91
C GLY A 162 8.37 -10.75 -4.24
N GLY A 163 9.17 -9.71 -4.49
CA GLY A 163 9.02 -8.37 -3.89
C GLY A 163 8.16 -7.41 -4.71
N GLN A 164 7.38 -7.90 -5.69
CA GLN A 164 6.48 -7.04 -6.47
C GLN A 164 5.38 -6.41 -5.58
N GLY A 165 4.98 -7.07 -4.50
CA GLY A 165 4.06 -6.52 -3.51
C GLY A 165 4.66 -5.32 -2.75
N ASP A 166 5.93 -5.40 -2.39
CA ASP A 166 6.65 -4.31 -1.71
C ASP A 166 6.78 -3.08 -2.62
N ILE A 167 7.03 -3.29 -3.92
CA ILE A 167 7.00 -2.19 -4.90
C ILE A 167 5.62 -1.54 -4.94
N LEU A 168 4.55 -2.35 -5.05
CA LEU A 168 3.19 -1.81 -5.10
C LEU A 168 2.86 -0.99 -3.87
N THR A 169 3.14 -1.50 -2.67
CA THR A 169 2.80 -0.81 -1.42
C THR A 169 3.59 0.48 -1.23
N GLY A 170 4.87 0.50 -1.60
CA GLY A 170 5.68 1.72 -1.62
C GLY A 170 5.16 2.76 -2.61
N LEU A 171 4.71 2.33 -3.79
CA LEU A 171 4.09 3.22 -4.77
C LEU A 171 2.75 3.77 -4.29
N ILE A 172 1.88 2.94 -3.69
CA ILE A 172 0.62 3.40 -3.08
C ILE A 172 0.92 4.46 -2.02
N ALA A 173 1.88 4.20 -1.12
CA ALA A 173 2.25 5.16 -0.10
C ALA A 173 2.78 6.48 -0.68
N THR A 174 3.57 6.41 -1.75
CA THR A 174 4.05 7.60 -2.47
C THR A 174 2.90 8.41 -3.04
N PHE A 175 1.96 7.77 -3.75
CA PHE A 175 0.81 8.48 -4.33
C PHE A 175 -0.16 9.01 -3.25
N MET A 176 -0.32 8.30 -2.13
CA MET A 176 -1.07 8.80 -0.98
C MET A 176 -0.43 10.07 -0.38
N ALA A 177 0.91 10.09 -0.28
CA ALA A 177 1.64 11.27 0.18
C ALA A 177 1.50 12.45 -0.81
N LEU A 178 1.54 12.18 -2.12
CA LEU A 178 1.26 13.18 -3.15
C LEU A 178 -0.17 13.72 -3.05
N GLY A 179 -1.16 12.88 -2.75
CA GLY A 179 -2.53 13.31 -2.49
C GLY A 179 -2.63 14.23 -1.26
N SER A 180 -1.90 13.93 -0.18
CA SER A 180 -1.79 14.83 0.98
C SER A 180 -1.16 16.17 0.60
N ALA A 181 -0.07 16.15 -0.17
CA ALA A 181 0.60 17.35 -0.67
C ALA A 181 -0.30 18.20 -1.58
N TYR A 182 -1.10 17.54 -2.43
CA TYR A 182 -2.14 18.16 -3.25
C TYR A 182 -3.17 18.89 -2.38
N HIS A 183 -3.72 18.24 -1.35
CA HIS A 183 -4.68 18.90 -0.46
C HIS A 183 -4.07 20.01 0.40
N ASN A 184 -2.78 19.91 0.70
CA ASN A 184 -2.00 20.97 1.35
C ASN A 184 -1.58 22.10 0.39
N LYS A 185 -1.97 22.02 -0.89
CA LYS A 185 -1.71 23.04 -1.92
C LYS A 185 -0.23 23.38 -2.05
N LEU A 186 0.64 22.38 -2.01
CA LEU A 186 2.09 22.57 -2.17
C LEU A 186 2.47 23.08 -3.58
N TRP A 187 1.57 22.94 -4.55
CA TRP A 187 1.65 23.52 -5.89
C TRP A 187 0.28 24.04 -6.36
N GLN A 188 0.24 24.78 -7.47
CA GLN A 188 -1.02 25.27 -8.04
C GLN A 188 -1.72 24.16 -8.83
N HIS A 189 -3.01 23.97 -8.58
CA HIS A 189 -3.87 23.01 -9.28
C HIS A 189 -5.35 23.36 -9.12
N ASP A 190 -6.20 22.75 -9.95
CA ASP A 190 -7.63 23.08 -10.08
C ASP A 190 -8.53 22.52 -8.96
N ASN A 191 -7.96 22.00 -7.86
CA ASN A 191 -8.69 21.40 -6.72
C ASN A 191 -9.83 20.41 -7.09
N LEU A 192 -9.61 19.60 -8.15
CA LEU A 192 -10.58 18.65 -8.70
C LEU A 192 -10.77 17.37 -7.88
N ILE A 193 -9.70 16.86 -7.25
CA ILE A 193 -9.72 15.62 -6.47
C ILE A 193 -10.19 15.94 -5.04
N SER A 194 -11.14 15.17 -4.49
CA SER A 194 -11.54 15.23 -3.09
C SER A 194 -10.70 14.30 -2.20
N PRO A 195 -10.57 14.57 -0.88
CA PRO A 195 -9.77 13.72 0.02
C PRO A 195 -10.21 12.25 0.04
N SER A 196 -11.51 12.00 -0.09
CA SER A 196 -12.08 10.64 -0.13
C SER A 196 -11.73 9.84 -1.39
N GLU A 197 -11.37 10.51 -2.48
CA GLU A 197 -10.97 9.85 -3.73
C GLU A 197 -9.48 9.47 -3.74
N VAL A 198 -8.67 10.10 -2.89
CA VAL A 198 -7.21 9.91 -2.87
C VAL A 198 -6.82 8.44 -2.71
N PRO A 199 -7.39 7.64 -1.78
CA PRO A 199 -7.03 6.22 -1.64
C PRO A 199 -7.28 5.39 -2.90
N MET A 200 -8.41 5.61 -3.57
CA MET A 200 -8.78 4.91 -4.80
C MET A 200 -7.85 5.30 -5.95
N LEU A 201 -7.62 6.59 -6.15
CA LEU A 201 -6.76 7.11 -7.22
C LEU A 201 -5.29 6.74 -7.01
N ALA A 202 -4.78 6.83 -5.78
CA ALA A 202 -3.42 6.43 -5.43
C ALA A 202 -3.21 4.94 -5.69
N SER A 203 -4.18 4.10 -5.30
CA SER A 203 -4.16 2.67 -5.57
C SER A 203 -4.17 2.37 -7.07
N TYR A 204 -5.01 3.07 -7.84
CA TYR A 204 -5.12 2.89 -9.29
C TYR A 204 -3.81 3.26 -10.00
N ALA A 205 -3.24 4.42 -9.65
CA ALA A 205 -1.98 4.89 -10.21
C ALA A 205 -0.82 3.94 -9.87
N ALA A 206 -0.76 3.46 -8.63
CA ALA A 206 0.27 2.52 -8.18
C ALA A 206 0.17 1.15 -8.86
N CYS A 207 -1.04 0.58 -8.98
CA CYS A 207 -1.27 -0.68 -9.68
C CYS A 207 -0.86 -0.57 -11.16
N THR A 208 -1.26 0.50 -11.83
CA THR A 208 -0.91 0.76 -13.23
C THR A 208 0.60 0.86 -13.41
N LEU A 209 1.26 1.64 -12.55
CA LEU A 209 2.72 1.81 -12.58
C LEU A 209 3.46 0.50 -12.30
N THR A 210 3.05 -0.25 -11.28
CA THR A 210 3.67 -1.53 -10.92
C THR A 210 3.60 -2.53 -12.07
N ARG A 211 2.46 -2.59 -12.77
CA ARG A 211 2.27 -3.44 -13.95
C ARG A 211 3.19 -3.00 -15.09
N GLU A 212 3.30 -1.70 -15.35
CA GLU A 212 4.21 -1.18 -16.38
C GLU A 212 5.69 -1.44 -16.05
N CYS A 213 6.11 -1.28 -14.80
CA CYS A 213 7.46 -1.63 -14.35
C CYS A 213 7.73 -3.12 -14.55
N SER A 214 6.78 -3.99 -14.15
CA SER A 214 6.87 -5.44 -14.35
C SER A 214 7.01 -5.79 -15.83
N ARG A 215 6.19 -5.18 -16.70
CA ARG A 215 6.21 -5.40 -18.14
C ARG A 215 7.52 -4.95 -18.77
N SER A 216 7.97 -3.75 -18.45
CA SER A 216 9.20 -3.17 -18.98
C SER A 216 10.44 -3.97 -18.56
N ALA A 217 10.52 -4.38 -17.29
CA ALA A 217 11.60 -5.20 -16.79
C ALA A 217 11.58 -6.59 -17.44
N PHE A 218 10.40 -7.23 -17.55
CA PHE A 218 10.27 -8.52 -18.21
C PHE A 218 10.65 -8.46 -19.70
N LYS A 219 10.36 -7.37 -20.42
CA LYS A 219 10.81 -7.21 -21.81
C LYS A 219 12.34 -7.17 -21.94
N LYS A 220 13.04 -6.62 -20.95
CA LYS A 220 14.52 -6.51 -20.95
C LYS A 220 15.20 -7.79 -20.50
N PHE A 221 14.69 -8.44 -19.46
CA PHE A 221 15.37 -9.55 -18.77
C PHE A 221 14.67 -10.91 -18.94
N GLY A 222 13.46 -10.94 -19.50
CA GLY A 222 12.68 -12.16 -19.69
C GLY A 222 12.53 -12.95 -18.39
N ARG A 223 12.85 -14.26 -18.44
CA ARG A 223 12.70 -15.16 -17.29
C ARG A 223 13.64 -14.83 -16.12
N SER A 224 14.75 -14.14 -16.35
CA SER A 224 15.72 -13.82 -15.29
C SER A 224 15.35 -12.58 -14.47
N VAL A 225 14.27 -11.87 -14.82
CA VAL A 225 13.86 -10.65 -14.11
C VAL A 225 13.70 -10.88 -12.60
N GLN A 226 14.25 -9.95 -11.85
CA GLN A 226 14.24 -9.85 -10.38
C GLN A 226 13.50 -8.58 -9.94
N THR A 227 13.21 -8.48 -8.63
CA THR A 227 12.56 -7.30 -8.06
C THR A 227 13.41 -6.03 -8.26
N SER A 228 14.74 -6.12 -8.14
CA SER A 228 15.65 -5.00 -8.37
C SER A 228 15.56 -4.44 -9.79
N ASP A 229 15.38 -5.31 -10.78
CA ASP A 229 15.19 -4.88 -12.17
C ASP A 229 13.90 -4.09 -12.31
N MET A 230 12.83 -4.48 -11.62
CA MET A 230 11.57 -3.71 -11.60
C MET A 230 11.73 -2.35 -10.92
N ILE A 231 12.53 -2.25 -9.86
CA ILE A 231 12.82 -0.97 -9.17
C ILE A 231 13.46 0.01 -10.15
N ASN A 232 14.42 -0.45 -10.96
CA ASN A 232 15.08 0.38 -11.99
C ASN A 232 14.11 0.88 -13.07
N GLU A 233 12.97 0.22 -13.27
CA GLU A 233 11.93 0.65 -14.21
C GLU A 233 10.92 1.63 -13.61
N ILE A 234 10.96 1.94 -12.31
CA ILE A 234 10.00 2.87 -11.67
C ILE A 234 10.07 4.24 -12.32
N GLY A 235 11.27 4.85 -12.37
CA GLY A 235 11.47 6.16 -12.97
C GLY A 235 11.01 6.21 -14.44
N PRO A 236 11.59 5.39 -15.35
CA PRO A 236 11.18 5.36 -16.76
C PRO A 236 9.69 5.11 -16.98
N SER A 237 9.08 4.20 -16.20
CA SER A 237 7.66 3.88 -16.31
C SER A 237 6.78 5.01 -15.79
N PHE A 238 7.19 5.69 -14.71
CA PHE A 238 6.49 6.86 -14.18
C PHE A 238 6.46 7.97 -15.23
N LYS A 239 7.61 8.29 -15.84
CA LYS A 239 7.68 9.30 -16.92
C LYS A 239 6.73 8.96 -18.06
N LYS A 240 6.79 7.72 -18.52
CA LYS A 240 5.95 7.24 -19.63
C LYS A 240 4.45 7.36 -19.35
N LEU A 241 4.01 7.11 -18.11
CA LEU A 241 2.59 7.06 -17.75
C LEU A 241 2.04 8.43 -17.31
N TYR A 242 2.84 9.21 -16.59
CA TYR A 242 2.36 10.38 -15.86
C TYR A 242 3.06 11.69 -16.22
N GLU A 243 4.28 11.67 -16.78
CA GLU A 243 4.89 12.88 -17.33
C GLU A 243 4.41 13.10 -18.78
N ARG A 244 3.61 14.16 -19.00
CA ARG A 244 3.25 14.58 -20.36
C ARG A 244 4.34 15.48 -20.94
N SER A 245 4.69 15.26 -22.21
CA SER A 245 5.67 16.05 -22.96
C SER A 245 5.35 17.56 -22.97
N GLU A 246 4.07 17.93 -22.97
CA GLU A 246 3.60 19.34 -23.02
C GLU A 246 3.81 20.12 -21.70
N LEU A 247 4.00 19.46 -20.56
CA LEU A 247 4.27 20.13 -19.27
C LEU A 247 5.75 20.50 -19.10
N VAL A 248 6.64 19.83 -19.84
CA VAL A 248 8.10 20.04 -19.77
C VAL A 248 8.50 21.36 -20.45
N GLU A 249 7.70 21.87 -21.39
CA GLU A 249 7.98 23.14 -22.09
C GLU A 249 7.69 24.40 -21.25
N ASN A 250 6.92 24.28 -20.16
CA ASN A 250 6.53 25.41 -19.31
C ASN A 250 7.32 25.50 -17.98
N ASP A 251 8.52 24.91 -17.89
CA ASP A 251 9.33 24.80 -16.66
C ASP A 251 8.62 24.12 -15.46
N ASN A 252 7.40 23.61 -15.64
CA ASN A 252 6.66 22.83 -14.66
C ASN A 252 7.10 21.36 -14.74
N LYS A 253 8.29 21.05 -14.23
CA LYS A 253 8.67 19.67 -13.93
C LYS A 253 7.70 19.13 -12.86
N LEU A 254 7.00 18.05 -13.20
CA LEU A 254 6.25 17.22 -12.24
C LEU A 254 7.19 16.60 -11.20
#